data_AF-A0A949AXZ3-F1
#
_entry.id   AF-A0A949AXZ3-F1
#
_cell.length_a   1.000
_cell.length_b   1.000
_cell.length_c   1.000
_cell.angle_alpha   90.00
_cell.angle_beta   90.00
_cell.angle_gamma   90.00
#
_symmetry.space_group_name_H-M   'P 1'
#
loop_
_entity.id
_entity.type
_entity.pdbx_description
1 polymer ?
#
loop_
_entity_poly.entity_id
_entity_poly.type
_entity_poly.pdbx_seq_one_letter_code
_entity_poly.pdbx_strand_id
1 'polypeptide(L)'
;MMEYPKYKKVLFCTDFSENSDYAFEFAFGIAKRDEGLLYILHVTPHSPNQERLRVYVSDDILRNIQKGLEQELDDNYKERYTKKIADAVRFEIITKSGREDEEILKFAKDEKVDGCNRCQAYTVDRYVSKHKGVCR
;
A
#
# COMPACT_ATOMS: atom_id res chain seq x y z
N MET A 1 -2.47 3.36 -34.98
CA MET A 1 -1.80 2.68 -33.85
C MET A 1 -2.32 3.34 -32.58
N MET A 2 -2.93 2.59 -31.66
CA MET A 2 -3.40 3.17 -30.38
C MET A 2 -2.20 3.31 -29.46
N GLU A 3 -1.87 4.54 -29.06
CA GLU A 3 -0.92 4.80 -27.98
C GLU A 3 -1.67 4.77 -26.65
N TYR A 4 -1.21 3.92 -25.74
CA TYR A 4 -1.72 3.90 -24.37
C TYR A 4 -0.91 4.88 -23.51
N PRO A 5 -1.56 5.63 -22.60
CA PRO A 5 -0.85 6.50 -21.68
C PRO A 5 0.09 5.66 -20.80
N LYS A 6 1.34 6.13 -20.67
CA LYS A 6 2.33 5.53 -19.78
C LYS A 6 2.13 6.01 -18.34
N TYR A 7 2.12 5.09 -17.40
CA TYR A 7 2.08 5.38 -15.97
C TYR A 7 3.50 5.52 -15.42
N LYS A 8 3.87 6.70 -14.91
CA LYS A 8 5.19 6.94 -14.32
C LYS A 8 5.25 6.54 -12.85
N LYS A 9 4.13 6.66 -12.15
CA LYS A 9 3.97 6.28 -10.74
C LYS A 9 2.72 5.42 -10.58
N VAL A 10 2.88 4.21 -10.06
CA VAL A 10 1.79 3.24 -9.80
C VAL A 10 1.69 3.02 -8.29
N LEU A 11 0.48 3.10 -7.74
CA LEU A 11 0.21 2.82 -6.33
C LEU A 11 -0.51 1.50 -6.18
N PHE A 12 0.06 0.61 -5.38
CA PHE A 12 -0.53 -0.63 -4.90
C PHE A 12 -0.73 -0.53 -3.38
N CYS A 13 -1.92 -0.86 -2.90
CA CYS A 13 -2.22 -0.92 -1.48
C CYS A 13 -2.38 -2.39 -1.06
N THR A 14 -1.80 -2.76 0.08
CA THR A 14 -1.86 -4.12 0.59
C THR A 14 -2.35 -4.17 2.04
N ASP A 15 -3.19 -5.16 2.33
CA ASP A 15 -3.53 -5.65 3.67
C ASP A 15 -2.91 -7.03 3.92
N PHE A 16 -1.97 -7.45 3.07
CA PHE A 16 -1.32 -8.76 3.02
C PHE A 16 -2.26 -9.96 2.81
N SER A 17 -3.49 -9.72 2.35
CA SER A 17 -4.42 -10.77 1.95
C SER A 17 -4.06 -11.37 0.59
N GLU A 18 -4.53 -12.59 0.31
CA GLU A 18 -4.41 -13.21 -1.02
C GLU A 18 -5.05 -12.34 -2.12
N ASN A 19 -6.15 -11.64 -1.80
CA ASN A 19 -6.78 -10.69 -2.72
C ASN A 19 -5.83 -9.54 -3.11
N SER A 20 -5.08 -9.01 -2.14
CA SER A 20 -4.07 -7.98 -2.41
C SER A 20 -2.92 -8.53 -3.27
N ASP A 21 -2.56 -9.81 -3.13
CA ASP A 21 -1.53 -10.44 -3.95
C ASP A 21 -1.92 -10.49 -5.43
N TYR A 22 -3.20 -10.71 -5.75
CA TYR A 22 -3.66 -10.60 -7.14
C TYR A 22 -3.56 -9.17 -7.67
N ALA A 23 -3.95 -8.18 -6.86
CA ALA A 23 -3.85 -6.77 -7.22
C ALA A 23 -2.40 -6.32 -7.44
N PHE A 24 -1.45 -6.88 -6.68
CA PHE A 24 -0.03 -6.66 -6.85
C PHE A 24 0.47 -7.03 -8.24
N GLU A 25 0.11 -8.21 -8.75
CA GLU A 25 0.56 -8.68 -10.07
C GLU A 25 0.15 -7.71 -11.20
N PHE A 26 -1.05 -7.13 -11.10
CA PHE A 26 -1.49 -6.09 -12.05
C PHE A 26 -0.67 -4.81 -11.94
N ALA A 27 -0.46 -4.30 -10.71
CA ALA A 27 0.29 -3.08 -10.48
C ALA A 27 1.76 -3.23 -10.91
N PHE A 28 2.37 -4.37 -10.58
CA PHE A 28 3.70 -4.75 -11.02
C PHE A 28 3.81 -4.81 -12.54
N GLY A 29 2.85 -5.45 -13.22
CA GLY A 29 2.83 -5.52 -14.68
C GLY A 29 2.78 -4.14 -15.35
N ILE A 30 2.00 -3.21 -14.80
CA ILE A 30 1.92 -1.83 -15.31
C ILE A 30 3.25 -1.09 -15.08
N ALA A 31 3.78 -1.14 -13.86
CA ALA A 31 5.04 -0.47 -13.52
C ALA A 31 6.21 -1.00 -14.37
N LYS A 32 6.26 -2.31 -14.61
CA LYS A 32 7.26 -2.95 -15.47
C LYS A 32 7.13 -2.53 -16.93
N ARG A 33 5.91 -2.54 -17.47
CA ARG A 33 5.65 -2.17 -18.87
C ARG A 33 6.04 -0.72 -19.16
N ASP A 34 5.75 0.17 -18.22
CA ASP A 34 5.92 1.62 -18.42
C ASP A 34 7.23 2.16 -17.82
N GLU A 35 8.06 1.27 -17.26
CA GLU A 35 9.30 1.60 -16.54
C GLU A 35 9.06 2.61 -15.40
N GLY A 36 7.86 2.55 -14.83
CA GLY A 36 7.37 3.40 -13.75
C GLY A 36 7.88 2.97 -12.37
N LEU A 37 7.63 3.84 -11.39
CA LEU A 37 7.86 3.55 -9.98
C LEU A 37 6.61 2.89 -9.37
N LEU A 38 6.79 1.76 -8.68
CA LEU A 38 5.74 1.08 -7.94
C LEU A 38 5.80 1.43 -6.45
N TYR A 39 4.80 2.15 -5.94
CA TYR A 39 4.59 2.31 -4.51
C TYR A 39 3.79 1.13 -3.96
N ILE A 40 4.30 0.50 -2.90
CA ILE A 40 3.63 -0.55 -2.13
C ILE A 40 3.27 0.06 -0.78
N LEU A 41 1.99 0.33 -0.56
CA LEU A 41 1.46 1.02 0.62
C LEU A 41 0.69 0.07 1.53
N HIS A 42 1.08 0.00 2.79
CA HIS A 42 0.26 -0.59 3.85
C HIS A 42 -0.16 0.51 4.84
N VAL A 43 -1.43 0.50 5.24
CA VAL A 43 -1.92 1.40 6.30
C VAL A 43 -2.32 0.56 7.50
N THR A 44 -1.63 0.74 8.62
CA THR A 44 -2.01 0.12 9.88
C THR A 44 -3.13 0.94 10.54
N PRO A 45 -4.26 0.32 10.90
CA PRO A 45 -5.33 1.06 11.56
C PRO A 45 -4.86 1.53 12.94
N HIS A 46 -4.98 2.84 13.20
CA HIS A 46 -4.72 3.38 14.53
C HIS A 46 -5.80 2.89 15.49
N SER A 47 -5.47 1.95 16.36
CA SER A 47 -6.42 1.44 17.36
C SER A 47 -6.19 2.13 18.71
N PRO A 48 -7.19 2.81 19.30
CA PRO A 48 -7.06 3.44 20.62
C PRO A 48 -6.74 2.43 21.74
N ASN A 49 -7.01 1.14 21.51
CA ASN A 49 -6.64 0.07 22.43
C ASN A 49 -5.12 -0.11 22.56
N GLN A 50 -4.34 0.18 21.52
CA GLN A 50 -2.87 0.14 21.61
C GLN A 50 -2.32 1.21 22.58
N GLU A 51 -2.95 2.39 22.63
CA GLU A 51 -2.57 3.43 23.59
C GLU A 51 -2.95 3.03 25.03
N ARG A 52 -4.10 2.39 25.22
CA ARG A 52 -4.54 1.90 26.54
C ARG A 52 -3.64 0.79 27.10
N LEU A 53 -3.07 -0.05 26.24
CA LEU A 53 -2.13 -1.10 26.64
C LEU A 53 -0.87 -0.52 27.31
N ARG A 54 -0.47 0.72 26.98
CA ARG A 54 0.68 1.38 27.61
C ARG A 54 0.51 1.60 29.11
N VAL A 55 -0.73 1.67 29.60
CA VAL A 55 -1.03 1.88 31.03
C VAL A 55 -0.84 0.59 31.84
N TYR A 56 -0.86 -0.57 31.18
CA TYR A 56 -0.84 -1.88 31.85
C TYR A 56 0.44 -2.68 31.62
N VAL A 57 1.34 -2.19 30.75
CA VAL A 57 2.49 -2.94 30.25
C VAL A 57 3.75 -2.09 30.38
N SER A 58 4.87 -2.69 30.80
CA SER A 58 6.15 -1.98 30.91
C SER A 58 6.70 -1.57 29.55
N ASP A 59 7.51 -0.50 29.53
CA ASP A 59 8.12 0.03 28.31
C ASP A 59 8.92 -1.02 27.53
N ASP A 60 9.61 -1.93 28.22
CA ASP A 60 10.38 -3.00 27.57
C ASP A 60 9.49 -4.00 26.83
N ILE A 61 8.33 -4.35 27.40
CA ILE A 61 7.37 -5.23 26.74
C ILE A 61 6.75 -4.52 25.54
N LEU A 62 6.39 -3.24 25.66
CA LEU A 62 5.87 -2.44 24.55
C LEU A 62 6.87 -2.37 23.38
N ARG A 63 8.15 -2.15 23.67
CA ARG A 63 9.23 -2.15 22.67
C ARG A 63 9.36 -3.50 21.97
N ASN A 64 9.29 -4.60 22.72
CA ASN A 64 9.36 -5.95 22.14
C ASN A 64 8.16 -6.24 21.23
N ILE A 65 6.95 -5.83 21.63
CA ILE A 65 5.75 -5.96 20.79
C ILE A 65 5.91 -5.15 19.50
N GLN A 66 6.32 -3.88 19.62
CA GLN A 66 6.52 -3.02 18.46
C GLN A 66 7.56 -3.60 17.49
N LYS A 67 8.70 -4.07 18.02
CA LYS A 67 9.74 -4.70 17.20
C LYS A 67 9.24 -5.97 16.50
N GLY A 68 8.41 -6.77 17.18
CA GLY A 68 7.78 -7.95 16.59
C GLY A 68 6.87 -7.59 15.41
N LEU A 69 6.04 -6.55 15.57
CA LEU A 69 5.16 -6.06 14.50
C LEU A 69 5.96 -5.50 13.31
N GLU A 70 7.02 -4.73 13.57
CA GLU A 70 7.89 -4.20 12.53
C GLU A 70 8.58 -5.33 11.74
N GLN A 71 9.03 -6.38 12.44
CA GLN A 71 9.64 -7.55 11.81
C GLN A 71 8.63 -8.36 10.99
N GLU A 72 7.42 -8.58 11.51
CA GLU A 72 6.34 -9.25 10.78
C GLU A 72 5.95 -8.49 9.51
N LEU A 73 5.93 -7.15 9.56
CA LEU A 73 5.69 -6.33 8.37
C LEU A 73 6.81 -6.49 7.33
N ASP A 74 8.08 -6.43 7.75
CA ASP A 74 9.23 -6.61 6.85
C ASP A 74 9.21 -7.99 6.18
N ASP A 75 8.96 -9.04 6.96
CA ASP A 75 8.85 -10.41 6.47
C ASP A 75 7.72 -10.53 5.44
N ASN A 76 6.54 -9.96 5.72
CA ASN A 76 5.42 -9.96 4.79
C ASN A 76 5.75 -9.23 3.47
N TYR A 77 6.32 -8.03 3.53
CA TYR A 77 6.75 -7.33 2.31
C TYR A 77 7.75 -8.14 1.50
N LYS A 78 8.72 -8.75 2.20
CA LYS A 78 9.80 -9.49 1.60
C LYS A 78 9.33 -10.76 0.91
N GLU A 79 8.53 -11.56 1.60
CA GLU A 79 8.06 -12.85 1.10
C GLU A 79 7.02 -12.70 -0.01
N ARG A 80 6.08 -11.76 0.14
CA ARG A 80 4.97 -11.62 -0.81
C ARG A 80 5.35 -10.81 -2.05
N TYR A 81 6.17 -9.76 -1.89
CA TYR A 81 6.37 -8.76 -2.93
C TYR A 81 7.83 -8.57 -3.35
N THR A 82 8.72 -8.12 -2.45
CA THR A 82 10.04 -7.59 -2.90
C THR A 82 10.95 -8.63 -3.50
N LYS A 83 10.98 -9.86 -2.97
CA LYS A 83 11.76 -10.98 -3.55
C LYS A 83 11.40 -11.25 -5.02
N LYS A 84 10.17 -10.97 -5.44
CA LYS A 84 9.68 -11.23 -6.80
C LYS A 84 10.05 -10.12 -7.80
N ILE A 85 10.34 -8.91 -7.31
CA ILE A 85 10.40 -7.70 -8.16
C ILE A 85 11.70 -6.91 -8.06
N ALA A 86 12.61 -7.27 -7.15
CA ALA A 86 13.81 -6.49 -6.82
C ALA A 86 14.63 -6.05 -8.04
N ASP A 87 14.74 -6.91 -9.06
CA ASP A 87 15.54 -6.65 -10.27
C ASP A 87 14.68 -6.25 -11.48
N ALA A 88 13.36 -6.17 -11.33
CA ALA A 88 12.43 -6.01 -12.44
C ALA A 88 11.82 -4.61 -12.55
N VAL A 89 11.61 -3.91 -11.43
CA VAL A 89 11.01 -2.57 -11.38
C VAL A 89 11.63 -1.74 -10.28
N ARG A 90 11.54 -0.41 -10.42
CA ARG A 90 11.77 0.51 -9.30
C ARG A 90 10.54 0.44 -8.39
N PHE A 91 10.75 0.27 -7.09
CA PHE A 91 9.66 0.26 -6.13
C PHE A 91 10.05 0.93 -4.81
N GLU A 92 9.04 1.40 -4.08
CA GLU A 92 9.18 1.98 -2.74
C GLU A 92 8.11 1.38 -1.81
N ILE A 93 8.52 0.97 -0.61
CA ILE A 93 7.62 0.47 0.43
C ILE A 93 7.28 1.62 1.37
N ILE A 94 5.99 1.83 1.59
CA ILE A 94 5.46 2.86 2.48
C ILE A 94 4.53 2.20 3.50
N THR A 95 4.79 2.41 4.78
CA THR A 95 3.86 2.05 5.86
C THR A 95 3.34 3.33 6.52
N LYS A 96 2.03 3.48 6.61
CA LYS A 96 1.34 4.58 7.31
C LYS A 96 0.51 4.03 8.45
N SER A 97 0.19 4.90 9.42
CA SER A 97 -0.78 4.58 10.48
C SER A 97 -1.90 5.61 10.44
N GLY A 98 -3.16 5.17 10.46
CA GLY A 98 -4.31 6.07 10.38
C GLY A 98 -5.58 5.40 9.85
N ARG A 99 -6.51 6.22 9.35
CA ARG A 99 -7.69 5.72 8.62
C ARG A 99 -7.27 5.39 7.19
N GLU A 100 -7.45 4.14 6.79
CA GLU A 100 -6.94 3.59 5.53
C GLU A 100 -7.28 4.46 4.32
N ASP A 101 -8.55 4.82 4.17
CA ASP A 101 -9.04 5.64 3.07
C ASP A 101 -8.42 7.05 3.03
N GLU A 102 -8.27 7.70 4.19
CA GLU A 102 -7.66 9.05 4.26
C GLU A 102 -6.18 9.02 3.88
N GLU A 103 -5.43 8.08 4.45
CA GLU A 103 -3.98 7.98 4.20
C GLU A 103 -3.69 7.58 2.74
N ILE A 104 -4.48 6.69 2.16
CA ILE A 104 -4.35 6.30 0.75
C ILE A 104 -4.63 7.49 -0.18
N LEU A 105 -5.74 8.21 0.03
CA LEU A 105 -6.09 9.37 -0.78
C LEU A 105 -5.08 10.50 -0.65
N LYS A 106 -4.60 10.74 0.58
CA LYS A 106 -3.56 11.73 0.86
C LYS A 106 -2.26 11.37 0.15
N PHE A 107 -1.79 10.14 0.29
CA PHE A 107 -0.57 9.68 -0.37
C PHE A 107 -0.66 9.79 -1.89
N ALA A 108 -1.77 9.33 -2.48
CA ALA A 108 -2.00 9.41 -3.92
C ALA A 108 -1.95 10.86 -4.45
N LYS A 109 -2.50 11.81 -3.69
CA LYS A 109 -2.50 13.24 -4.01
C LYS A 109 -1.11 13.86 -3.88
N ASP A 110 -0.42 13.58 -2.79
CA ASP A 110 0.88 14.16 -2.47
C ASP A 110 1.95 13.70 -3.49
N GLU A 111 1.94 12.40 -3.82
CA GLU A 111 2.89 11.82 -4.75
C GLU A 111 2.52 11.99 -6.23
N LYS A 112 1.34 12.55 -6.53
CA LYS A 112 0.80 12.70 -7.90
C LYS A 112 0.87 11.37 -8.66
N VAL A 113 0.33 10.33 -8.04
CA VAL A 113 0.33 8.99 -8.64
C VAL A 113 -0.53 9.01 -9.91
N ASP A 114 -0.02 8.40 -10.99
CA ASP A 114 -0.77 8.24 -12.22
C ASP A 114 -1.79 7.11 -12.01
N GLY A 115 -3.03 7.47 -11.69
CA GLY A 115 -4.07 6.50 -11.38
C GLY A 115 -4.48 5.71 -12.62
N CYS A 116 -4.18 4.41 -12.67
CA CYS A 116 -4.93 3.50 -13.53
C CYS A 116 -6.30 3.28 -12.85
N ASN A 117 -7.40 3.71 -13.48
CA ASN A 117 -8.77 3.43 -13.03
C ASN A 117 -9.05 1.94 -12.76
N ARG A 118 -8.14 1.04 -13.16
CA ARG A 118 -8.21 -0.41 -12.90
C ARG A 118 -7.52 -0.84 -11.60
N CYS A 119 -6.56 -0.10 -11.06
CA CYS A 119 -6.04 -0.32 -9.69
C CYS A 119 -7.00 0.20 -8.62
N GLN A 120 -7.97 1.04 -9.00
CA GLN A 120 -9.08 1.41 -8.12
C GLN A 120 -10.00 0.21 -7.79
N ALA A 121 -9.90 -0.91 -8.50
CA ALA A 121 -10.80 -2.05 -8.34
C ALA A 121 -10.56 -2.86 -7.05
N TYR A 122 -9.37 -2.82 -6.43
CA TYR A 122 -9.13 -3.64 -5.23
C TYR A 122 -9.23 -2.87 -3.91
N THR A 123 -8.82 -1.60 -3.87
CA THR A 123 -9.00 -0.81 -2.63
C THR A 123 -10.28 0.02 -2.63
N VAL A 124 -10.86 0.26 -3.81
CA VAL A 124 -11.87 1.32 -3.96
C VAL A 124 -13.20 0.85 -4.54
N ASP A 125 -13.34 -0.40 -5.01
CA ASP A 125 -14.69 -0.91 -5.35
C ASP A 125 -15.57 -1.11 -4.09
N ARG A 126 -14.96 -1.19 -2.90
CA ARG A 126 -15.69 -1.05 -1.62
C ARG A 126 -15.93 0.40 -1.16
N TYR A 127 -15.18 1.39 -1.65
CA TYR A 127 -15.14 2.75 -1.05
C TYR A 127 -15.46 3.91 -2.00
N VAL A 128 -15.09 3.87 -3.28
CA VAL A 128 -15.38 4.90 -4.29
C VAL A 128 -16.79 4.79 -4.86
N SER A 129 -17.49 3.68 -4.64
CA SER A 129 -18.94 3.64 -4.88
C SER A 129 -19.71 4.67 -4.02
N LYS A 130 -19.10 5.19 -2.93
CA LYS A 130 -19.63 6.32 -2.14
C LYS A 130 -19.13 7.71 -2.53
N HIS A 131 -18.01 7.85 -3.25
CA HIS A 131 -17.39 9.15 -3.53
C HIS A 131 -16.95 9.26 -5.00
N LYS A 132 -17.95 9.32 -5.90
CA LYS A 132 -17.75 9.73 -7.29
C LYS A 132 -17.36 11.21 -7.32
N GLY A 133 -16.09 11.53 -7.59
CA GLY A 133 -15.74 12.92 -7.83
C GLY A 133 -14.28 13.31 -8.01
N VAL A 134 -13.31 12.41 -7.79
CA VAL A 134 -11.90 12.81 -7.81
C VAL A 134 -11.10 11.91 -8.72
N CYS A 135 -11.09 12.26 -10.01
CA CYS A 135 -9.96 12.14 -10.95
C CYS A 135 -10.51 12.45 -12.34
N ARG A 136 -10.13 13.62 -12.86
CA ARG A 136 -10.28 14.02 -14.27
C ARG A 136 -8.92 13.91 -14.93
#